data_AF-A0AA45U3A6-F1
#
_entry.id   AF-A0AA45U3A6-F1
#
_cell.length_a   1.000
_cell.length_b   1.000
_cell.length_c   1.000
_cell.angle_alpha   90.00
_cell.angle_beta   90.00
_cell.angle_gamma   90.00
#
_symmetry.space_group_name_H-M   'P 1'
#
loop_
_entity.id
_entity.type
_entity.pdbx_description
1 polymer ?
#
loop_
_entity_poly.entity_id
_entity_poly.type
_entity_poly.pdbx_seq_one_letter_code
_entity_poly.pdbx_strand_id
1 'polypeptide(L)'
;MTTQSTLGIIVYAPTLLARDERTLAVVHGMERAFPGLRLDWKVSEEGRLIALPQRDRWLSEGTGDGGFPLVCNGDESFPVTIYGLQIPARQAPGGKPLFDAHAELPLVEAVIAAAAEVLVGVAEGARAFWGHATPSSAGVEIARQTRDPVHKPGIPPRGLPALKLPEKIRAPEIPHRLGWLNYWSAAAAEAIGFPDPTRDADLLSRARRTESGGWVVQLTDAPLDLDNPAHLDALQRAYERFPEIGGRAAP
;
A
#
# COMPACT_ATOMS: atom_id res chain seq x y z
N MET A 1 -8.79 -8.65 24.94
CA MET A 1 -7.72 -8.81 23.95
C MET A 1 -7.27 -7.41 23.56
N THR A 2 -6.06 -7.01 23.92
CA THR A 2 -5.44 -5.82 23.33
C THR A 2 -5.25 -6.11 21.84
N THR A 3 -5.94 -5.38 20.98
CA THR A 3 -5.71 -5.44 19.53
C THR A 3 -4.25 -5.07 19.29
N GLN A 4 -3.45 -6.05 18.88
CA GLN A 4 -2.06 -5.82 18.51
C GLN A 4 -2.03 -4.79 17.38
N SER A 5 -1.18 -3.77 17.50
CA SER A 5 -1.03 -2.78 16.43
C SER A 5 -0.44 -3.46 15.20
N THR A 6 -0.93 -3.11 14.02
CA THR A 6 -0.56 -3.74 12.76
C THR A 6 -0.01 -2.71 11.78
N LEU A 7 0.86 -3.18 10.89
CA LEU A 7 1.30 -2.46 9.70
C LEU A 7 0.47 -2.94 8.52
N GLY A 8 -0.32 -2.05 7.93
CA GLY A 8 -1.03 -2.32 6.67
C GLY A 8 -0.17 -1.90 5.50
N ILE A 9 0.01 -2.79 4.53
CA ILE A 9 0.66 -2.52 3.25
C ILE A 9 -0.39 -2.66 2.16
N ILE A 10 -0.57 -1.62 1.34
CA ILE A 10 -1.51 -1.63 0.22
C ILE A 10 -0.80 -1.13 -1.02
N VAL A 11 -0.82 -1.91 -2.09
CA VAL A 11 -0.28 -1.51 -3.39
C VAL A 11 -1.37 -1.56 -4.45
N TYR A 12 -1.35 -0.62 -5.39
CA TYR A 12 -2.35 -0.48 -6.44
C TYR A 12 -1.69 -0.72 -7.81
N ALA A 13 -2.23 -1.65 -8.59
CA ALA A 13 -1.63 -2.13 -9.82
C ALA A 13 -2.70 -2.33 -10.93
N PRO A 14 -2.27 -2.59 -12.18
CA PRO A 14 -3.20 -3.01 -13.22
C PRO A 14 -3.97 -4.27 -12.82
N THR A 15 -5.25 -4.36 -13.20
CA THR A 15 -6.09 -5.55 -12.98
C THR A 15 -5.36 -6.85 -13.32
N LEU A 16 -5.49 -7.86 -12.45
CA LEU A 16 -5.01 -9.21 -12.73
C LEU A 16 -5.76 -9.84 -13.90
N LEU A 17 -5.01 -10.55 -14.76
CA LEU A 17 -5.58 -11.42 -15.78
C LEU A 17 -5.82 -12.83 -15.20
N ALA A 18 -6.51 -13.68 -15.96
CA ALA A 18 -6.60 -15.10 -15.59
C ALA A 18 -5.20 -15.73 -15.63
N ARG A 19 -4.83 -16.48 -14.58
CA ARG A 19 -3.49 -17.13 -14.45
C ARG A 19 -2.33 -16.15 -14.48
N ASP A 20 -2.53 -14.99 -13.88
CA ASP A 20 -1.52 -13.94 -13.81
C ASP A 20 -0.40 -14.32 -12.82
N GLU A 21 0.84 -14.33 -13.30
CA GLU A 21 2.04 -14.66 -12.51
C GLU A 21 2.28 -13.68 -11.34
N ARG A 22 1.66 -12.50 -11.38
CA ARG A 22 1.83 -11.46 -10.36
C ARG A 22 1.35 -11.88 -8.97
N THR A 23 0.36 -12.76 -8.85
CA THR A 23 -0.06 -13.25 -7.51
C THR A 23 1.06 -14.01 -6.82
N LEU A 24 1.76 -14.85 -7.57
CA LEU A 24 2.92 -15.58 -7.08
C LEU A 24 4.11 -14.63 -6.83
N ALA A 25 4.37 -13.70 -7.76
CA ALA A 25 5.46 -12.75 -7.63
C ALA A 25 5.31 -11.85 -6.39
N VAL A 26 4.09 -11.43 -6.06
CA VAL A 26 3.77 -10.69 -4.83
C VAL A 26 4.10 -11.49 -3.58
N VAL A 27 3.67 -12.75 -3.50
CA VAL A 27 3.95 -13.64 -2.36
C VAL A 27 5.45 -13.86 -2.20
N HIS A 28 6.15 -14.23 -3.28
CA HIS A 28 7.60 -14.42 -3.22
C HIS A 28 8.36 -13.13 -2.92
N GLY A 29 7.87 -11.98 -3.39
CA GLY A 29 8.44 -10.67 -3.06
C GLY A 29 8.41 -10.41 -1.56
N MET A 30 7.29 -10.71 -0.92
CA MET A 30 7.11 -10.61 0.53
C MET A 30 8.01 -11.59 1.30
N GLU A 31 8.06 -12.87 0.88
CA GLU A 31 8.88 -13.90 1.53
C GLU A 31 10.39 -13.64 1.42
N ARG A 32 10.86 -13.09 0.29
CA ARG A 32 12.26 -12.68 0.13
C ARG A 32 12.63 -11.51 1.02
N ALA A 33 11.71 -10.57 1.20
CA ALA A 33 11.94 -9.35 1.95
C ALA A 33 11.88 -9.54 3.47
N PHE A 34 11.12 -10.53 3.96
CA PHE A 34 10.98 -10.80 5.39
C PHE A 34 11.51 -12.21 5.75
N PRO A 35 12.77 -12.32 6.23
CA PRO A 35 13.40 -13.60 6.51
C PRO A 35 12.58 -14.48 7.45
N GLY A 36 12.44 -15.76 7.08
CA GLY A 36 11.66 -16.74 7.83
C GLY A 36 10.16 -16.73 7.54
N LEU A 37 9.65 -15.74 6.80
CA LEU A 37 8.25 -15.73 6.38
C LEU A 37 7.99 -16.82 5.34
N ARG A 38 6.92 -17.59 5.57
CA ARG A 38 6.36 -18.55 4.61
C ARG A 38 4.85 -18.42 4.60
N LEU A 39 4.26 -18.16 3.44
CA LEU A 39 2.81 -17.96 3.28
C LEU A 39 2.11 -19.23 2.76
N ASP A 40 2.32 -20.33 3.49
CA ASP A 40 1.92 -21.68 3.07
C ASP A 40 0.54 -22.11 3.57
N TRP A 41 -0.30 -21.17 4.01
CA TRP A 41 -1.61 -21.45 4.56
C TRP A 41 -2.68 -20.57 3.91
N LYS A 42 -3.92 -21.07 3.89
CA LYS A 42 -5.12 -20.26 3.66
C LYS A 42 -6.04 -20.33 4.87
N VAL A 43 -6.96 -19.40 4.91
CA VAL A 43 -8.07 -19.39 5.87
C VAL A 43 -9.32 -19.92 5.15
N SER A 44 -9.99 -20.92 5.74
CA SER A 44 -11.28 -21.43 5.24
C SER A 44 -12.41 -20.42 5.48
N GLU A 45 -13.58 -20.64 4.89
CA GLU A 45 -14.77 -19.80 5.16
C GLU A 45 -15.18 -19.83 6.65
N GLU A 46 -14.92 -20.95 7.34
CA GLU A 46 -15.13 -21.12 8.78
C GLU A 46 -13.97 -20.58 9.63
N GLY A 47 -12.99 -19.90 9.03
CA GLY A 47 -11.85 -19.31 9.74
C GLY A 47 -10.74 -20.30 10.11
N ARG A 48 -10.74 -21.53 9.57
CA ARG A 48 -9.73 -22.54 9.92
C ARG A 48 -8.50 -22.43 9.02
N LEU A 49 -7.33 -22.61 9.62
CA LEU A 49 -6.06 -22.70 8.88
C LEU A 49 -5.97 -24.02 8.09
N ILE A 50 -5.72 -23.91 6.79
CA ILE A 50 -5.53 -25.05 5.88
C ILE A 50 -4.19 -24.87 5.18
N ALA A 51 -3.28 -25.84 5.37
CA ALA A 51 -1.98 -25.83 4.71
C ALA A 51 -2.12 -25.96 3.18
N LEU A 52 -1.19 -25.37 2.45
CA LEU A 52 -1.10 -25.36 0.99
C LEU A 52 0.21 -26.03 0.53
N PRO A 53 0.30 -27.38 0.52
CA PRO A 53 1.54 -28.10 0.14
C PRO A 53 2.05 -27.79 -1.28
N GLN A 54 1.18 -27.31 -2.17
CA GLN A 54 1.50 -26.90 -3.53
C GLN A 54 1.07 -25.45 -3.77
N ARG A 55 1.30 -24.56 -2.79
CA ARG A 55 0.88 -23.16 -2.80
C ARG A 55 1.20 -22.44 -4.11
N ASP A 56 2.41 -22.57 -4.64
CA ASP A 56 2.80 -21.85 -5.86
C ASP A 56 1.94 -22.25 -7.06
N ARG A 57 1.71 -23.56 -7.20
CA ARG A 57 0.80 -24.10 -8.22
C ARG A 57 -0.63 -23.62 -7.98
N TRP A 58 -1.08 -23.67 -6.74
CA TRP A 58 -2.42 -23.22 -6.36
C TRP A 58 -2.64 -21.73 -6.63
N LEU A 59 -1.66 -20.86 -6.37
CA LEU A 59 -1.72 -19.43 -6.70
C LEU A 59 -1.70 -19.18 -8.21
N SER A 60 -0.93 -19.97 -8.96
CA SER A 60 -0.82 -19.83 -10.42
C SER A 60 -2.08 -20.35 -11.15
N GLU A 61 -2.68 -21.42 -10.66
CA GLU A 61 -3.85 -22.07 -11.26
C GLU A 61 -5.19 -21.52 -10.72
N GLY A 62 -5.22 -21.07 -9.46
CA GLY A 62 -6.42 -20.67 -8.72
C GLY A 62 -6.97 -19.28 -9.03
N THR A 63 -6.29 -18.50 -9.88
CA THR A 63 -6.74 -17.18 -10.35
C THR A 63 -7.71 -17.28 -11.54
N GLY A 64 -8.57 -18.31 -11.57
CA GLY A 64 -9.54 -18.54 -12.66
C GLY A 64 -10.44 -17.34 -12.97
N ASP A 65 -10.81 -16.58 -11.93
CA ASP A 65 -11.64 -15.36 -12.03
C ASP A 65 -10.83 -14.06 -11.92
N GLY A 66 -9.50 -14.11 -12.00
CA GLY A 66 -8.62 -12.93 -11.86
C GLY A 66 -8.50 -12.40 -10.42
N GLY A 67 -8.76 -13.23 -9.41
CA GLY A 67 -8.61 -12.87 -7.98
C GLY A 67 -7.22 -13.18 -7.42
N PHE A 68 -6.85 -12.52 -6.31
CA PHE A 68 -5.70 -12.91 -5.49
C PHE A 68 -6.20 -13.42 -4.14
N PRO A 69 -6.23 -14.76 -3.94
CA PRO A 69 -6.81 -15.33 -2.73
C PRO A 69 -5.95 -15.02 -1.50
N LEU A 70 -6.60 -15.01 -0.33
CA LEU A 70 -5.92 -14.81 0.94
C LEU A 70 -4.98 -15.98 1.25
N VAL A 71 -3.72 -15.67 1.51
CA VAL A 71 -2.72 -16.57 2.09
C VAL A 71 -2.14 -15.98 3.36
N CYS A 72 -1.70 -16.84 4.26
CA CYS A 72 -1.13 -16.47 5.55
C CYS A 72 0.01 -17.41 5.95
N ASN A 73 0.72 -17.05 7.02
CA ASN A 73 1.84 -17.82 7.54
C ASN A 73 1.45 -18.98 8.48
N GLY A 74 0.17 -19.09 8.84
CA GLY A 74 -0.33 -20.13 9.73
C GLY A 74 0.12 -19.99 11.19
N ASP A 75 0.74 -18.85 11.56
CA ASP A 75 1.11 -18.53 12.93
C ASP A 75 0.09 -17.57 13.54
N GLU A 76 -0.78 -18.08 14.40
CA GLU A 76 -1.81 -17.27 15.05
C GLU A 76 -1.25 -16.27 16.09
N SER A 77 -0.02 -16.48 16.57
CA SER A 77 0.65 -15.58 17.51
C SER A 77 1.38 -14.43 16.80
N PHE A 78 1.71 -14.63 15.53
CA PHE A 78 2.35 -13.64 14.66
C PHE A 78 1.65 -13.63 13.29
N PRO A 79 0.38 -13.20 13.22
CA PRO A 79 -0.41 -13.37 12.01
C PRO A 79 0.11 -12.45 10.90
N VAL A 80 0.56 -13.06 9.80
CA VAL A 80 0.91 -12.36 8.57
C VAL A 80 -0.03 -12.83 7.48
N THR A 81 -0.70 -11.88 6.81
CA THR A 81 -1.65 -12.18 5.74
C THR A 81 -1.37 -11.34 4.51
N ILE A 82 -1.76 -11.86 3.35
CA ILE A 82 -1.84 -11.09 2.11
C ILE A 82 -2.97 -11.60 1.24
N TYR A 83 -3.71 -10.69 0.62
CA TYR A 83 -4.78 -10.97 -0.34
C TYR A 83 -4.87 -9.83 -1.34
N GLY A 84 -5.76 -9.93 -2.32
CA GLY A 84 -6.04 -8.76 -3.15
C GLY A 84 -7.46 -8.68 -3.68
N LEU A 85 -7.84 -7.47 -4.05
CA LEU A 85 -9.19 -7.13 -4.48
C LEU A 85 -9.15 -6.48 -5.88
N GLN A 86 -10.24 -6.67 -6.61
CA GLN A 86 -10.48 -5.98 -7.87
C GLN A 86 -11.29 -4.72 -7.60
N ILE A 87 -10.79 -3.58 -8.11
CA ILE A 87 -11.49 -2.31 -8.07
C ILE A 87 -12.16 -2.12 -9.44
N PRO A 88 -13.50 -2.09 -9.51
CA PRO A 88 -14.18 -1.91 -10.78
C PRO A 88 -13.92 -0.53 -11.36
N ALA A 89 -13.92 -0.41 -12.69
CA ALA A 89 -13.69 0.84 -13.43
C ALA A 89 -14.44 2.06 -12.86
N ARG A 90 -15.70 1.89 -12.46
CA ARG A 90 -16.55 2.96 -11.89
C ARG A 90 -16.07 3.54 -10.56
N GLN A 91 -15.20 2.81 -9.85
CA GLN A 91 -14.64 3.16 -8.53
C GLN A 91 -13.14 3.43 -8.61
N ALA A 92 -12.55 3.35 -9.80
CA ALA A 92 -11.11 3.47 -9.99
C ALA A 92 -10.73 4.76 -10.73
N PRO A 93 -9.53 5.31 -10.49
CA PRO A 93 -9.02 6.46 -11.21
C PRO A 93 -9.06 6.29 -12.73
N GLY A 94 -9.42 7.36 -13.43
CA GLY A 94 -9.46 7.38 -14.89
C GLY A 94 -10.45 6.40 -15.53
N GLY A 95 -11.36 5.80 -14.76
CA GLY A 95 -12.34 4.83 -15.27
C GLY A 95 -11.73 3.50 -15.70
N LYS A 96 -10.52 3.16 -15.23
CA LYS A 96 -9.82 1.91 -15.58
C LYS A 96 -9.86 0.96 -14.39
N PRO A 97 -10.27 -0.31 -14.55
CA PRO A 97 -10.27 -1.25 -13.43
C PRO A 97 -8.83 -1.46 -12.92
N LEU A 98 -8.71 -1.66 -11.60
CA LEU A 98 -7.44 -1.86 -10.92
C LEU A 98 -7.49 -3.11 -10.06
N PHE A 99 -6.31 -3.54 -9.64
CA PHE A 99 -6.11 -4.53 -8.62
C PHE A 99 -5.38 -3.87 -7.45
N ASP A 100 -5.74 -4.19 -6.21
CA ASP A 100 -4.92 -3.87 -5.06
C ASP A 100 -4.56 -5.12 -4.25
N ALA A 101 -3.32 -5.16 -3.75
CA ALA A 101 -2.85 -6.20 -2.84
C ALA A 101 -2.70 -5.60 -1.45
N HIS A 102 -3.27 -6.29 -0.46
CA HIS A 102 -3.33 -5.89 0.94
C HIS A 102 -2.56 -6.90 1.75
N ALA A 103 -1.48 -6.47 2.40
CA ALA A 103 -0.79 -7.26 3.39
C ALA A 103 -0.94 -6.65 4.78
N GLU A 104 -1.06 -7.51 5.78
CA GLU A 104 -1.11 -7.10 7.19
C GLU A 104 -0.06 -7.88 7.96
N LEU A 105 0.74 -7.15 8.73
CA LEU A 105 1.81 -7.68 9.57
C LEU A 105 1.72 -7.09 10.99
N PRO A 106 2.17 -7.81 12.02
CA PRO A 106 2.27 -7.24 13.36
C PRO A 106 3.28 -6.10 13.39
N LEU A 107 2.94 -4.98 14.02
CA LEU A 107 3.84 -3.82 14.13
C LEU A 107 4.87 -4.05 15.24
N VAL A 108 5.93 -4.78 14.91
CA VAL A 108 7.07 -5.09 15.79
C VAL A 108 8.38 -4.67 15.15
N GLU A 109 9.47 -4.61 15.93
CA GLU A 109 10.79 -4.16 15.49
C GLU A 109 11.27 -4.88 14.21
N ALA A 110 11.13 -6.20 14.14
CA ALA A 110 11.53 -6.98 12.96
C ALA A 110 10.75 -6.58 11.69
N VAL A 111 9.45 -6.29 11.81
CA VAL A 111 8.60 -5.85 10.69
C VAL A 111 8.91 -4.41 10.32
N ILE A 112 9.15 -3.54 11.29
CA ILE A 112 9.56 -2.14 11.06
C ILE A 112 10.87 -2.11 10.26
N ALA A 113 11.85 -2.93 10.65
CA ALA A 113 13.14 -3.02 9.95
C ALA A 113 13.01 -3.54 8.51
N ALA A 114 12.06 -4.45 8.24
CA ALA A 114 11.83 -5.02 6.92
C ALA A 114 10.79 -4.25 6.07
N ALA A 115 10.07 -3.28 6.64
CA ALA A 115 8.86 -2.70 6.04
C ALA A 115 9.07 -2.11 4.64
N ALA A 116 10.21 -1.43 4.43
CA ALA A 116 10.54 -0.86 3.13
C ALA A 116 10.78 -1.94 2.07
N GLU A 117 11.53 -2.99 2.41
CA GLU A 117 11.78 -4.11 1.50
C GLU A 117 10.51 -4.91 1.22
N VAL A 118 9.65 -5.10 2.23
CA VAL A 118 8.37 -5.77 2.05
C VAL A 118 7.45 -4.98 1.13
N LEU A 119 7.34 -3.65 1.34
CA LEU A 119 6.57 -2.77 0.47
C LEU A 119 7.08 -2.83 -0.98
N VAL A 120 8.40 -2.79 -1.19
CA VAL A 120 9.00 -2.91 -2.52
C VAL A 120 8.74 -4.28 -3.12
N GLY A 121 8.97 -5.37 -2.38
CA GLY A 121 8.75 -6.74 -2.88
C GLY A 121 7.31 -6.97 -3.33
N VAL A 122 6.34 -6.49 -2.56
CA VAL A 122 4.92 -6.57 -2.90
C VAL A 122 4.58 -5.68 -4.10
N ALA A 123 5.06 -4.43 -4.11
CA ALA A 123 4.77 -3.48 -5.18
C ALA A 123 5.36 -3.90 -6.53
N GLU A 124 6.62 -4.33 -6.55
CA GLU A 124 7.31 -4.79 -7.76
C GLU A 124 6.71 -6.11 -8.26
N GLY A 125 6.40 -7.05 -7.34
CA GLY A 125 5.71 -8.29 -7.67
C GLY A 125 4.34 -8.03 -8.31
N ALA A 126 3.60 -7.03 -7.81
CA ALA A 126 2.30 -6.64 -8.36
C ALA A 126 2.41 -5.82 -9.67
N ARG A 127 3.60 -5.33 -10.02
CA ARG A 127 3.80 -4.28 -11.03
C ARG A 127 2.93 -3.05 -10.71
N ALA A 128 2.97 -2.63 -9.45
CA ALA A 128 2.15 -1.57 -8.92
C ALA A 128 2.49 -0.21 -9.53
N PHE A 129 1.48 0.62 -9.70
CA PHE A 129 1.65 2.05 -9.97
C PHE A 129 2.23 2.75 -8.74
N TRP A 130 1.67 2.49 -7.57
CA TRP A 130 2.10 3.04 -6.29
C TRP A 130 1.58 2.18 -5.14
N GLY A 131 2.08 2.42 -3.94
CA GLY A 131 1.61 1.76 -2.73
C GLY A 131 2.12 2.43 -1.47
N HIS A 132 1.68 1.96 -0.31
CA HIS A 132 2.13 2.49 0.97
C HIS A 132 2.16 1.43 2.06
N ALA A 133 2.99 1.67 3.08
CA ALA A 133 2.94 0.97 4.36
C ALA A 133 2.57 1.98 5.44
N THR A 134 1.58 1.67 6.28
CA THR A 134 1.10 2.58 7.32
C THR A 134 0.62 1.80 8.54
N PRO A 135 0.98 2.21 9.77
CA PRO A 135 0.35 1.68 10.99
C PRO A 135 -1.18 1.82 10.93
N SER A 136 -1.93 0.82 11.39
CA SER A 136 -3.39 0.80 11.26
C SER A 136 -4.08 1.98 11.94
N SER A 137 -3.56 2.44 13.08
CA SER A 137 -4.05 3.65 13.77
C SER A 137 -3.96 4.91 12.89
N ALA A 138 -2.80 5.16 12.29
CA ALA A 138 -2.60 6.26 11.35
C ALA A 138 -3.41 6.06 10.05
N GLY A 139 -3.53 4.82 9.58
CA GLY A 139 -4.31 4.46 8.39
C GLY A 139 -5.80 4.81 8.52
N VAL A 140 -6.40 4.58 9.70
CA VAL A 140 -7.80 4.96 10.00
C VAL A 140 -7.99 6.47 9.89
N GLU A 141 -7.06 7.25 10.44
CA GLU A 141 -7.12 8.71 10.38
C GLU A 141 -6.89 9.25 8.96
N ILE A 142 -5.94 8.69 8.22
CA ILE A 142 -5.69 9.03 6.81
C ILE A 142 -6.91 8.71 5.93
N ALA A 143 -7.61 7.61 6.18
CA ALA A 143 -8.85 7.28 5.47
C ALA A 143 -9.97 8.32 5.70
N ARG A 144 -9.91 9.09 6.80
CA ARG A 144 -10.86 10.20 7.06
C ARG A 144 -10.58 11.43 6.20
N GLN A 145 -9.46 11.49 5.48
CA GLN A 145 -9.17 12.52 4.49
C GLN A 145 -10.03 12.39 3.23
N THR A 146 -10.44 11.18 2.86
CA THR A 146 -11.31 10.96 1.70
C THR A 146 -12.70 11.49 1.99
N ARG A 147 -13.12 12.46 1.18
CA ARG A 147 -14.40 13.18 1.34
C ARG A 147 -15.13 13.24 0.00
N ASP A 148 -16.42 12.95 0.08
CA ASP A 148 -17.37 13.31 -0.95
C ASP A 148 -17.94 14.68 -0.59
N PRO A 149 -17.80 15.72 -1.43
CA PRO A 149 -18.27 17.06 -1.11
C PRO A 149 -19.79 17.14 -0.89
N VAL A 150 -20.55 16.19 -1.43
CA VAL A 150 -22.01 16.09 -1.31
C VAL A 150 -22.41 15.18 -0.14
N HIS A 151 -21.85 13.97 -0.07
CA HIS A 151 -22.31 12.94 0.87
C HIS A 151 -21.55 12.92 2.20
N LYS A 152 -20.34 13.50 2.25
CA LYS A 152 -19.50 13.57 3.44
C LYS A 152 -18.82 14.94 3.54
N PRO A 153 -19.60 16.03 3.59
CA PRO A 153 -19.04 17.37 3.69
C PRO A 153 -18.28 17.54 5.02
N GLY A 154 -17.29 18.44 5.02
CA GLY A 154 -16.53 18.79 6.22
C GLY A 154 -15.03 18.71 6.03
N ILE A 155 -14.31 19.29 7.00
CA ILE A 155 -12.86 19.37 7.02
C ILE A 155 -12.32 18.07 7.64
N PRO A 156 -11.33 17.40 7.01
CA PRO A 156 -10.67 16.27 7.64
C PRO A 156 -10.03 16.64 8.98
N PRO A 157 -9.85 15.68 9.89
CA PRO A 157 -9.23 15.95 11.17
C PRO A 157 -7.75 16.38 11.01
N ARG A 158 -7.20 16.99 12.06
CA ARG A 158 -5.76 17.29 12.20
C ARG A 158 -5.18 18.22 11.13
N GLY A 159 -6.01 19.07 10.52
CA GLY A 159 -5.59 19.99 9.46
C GLY A 159 -5.13 19.30 8.17
N LEU A 160 -5.37 17.99 8.04
CA LEU A 160 -5.02 17.24 6.85
C LEU A 160 -5.93 17.65 5.68
N PRO A 161 -5.41 17.61 4.44
CA PRO A 161 -6.19 18.01 3.28
C PRO A 161 -7.31 17.01 2.97
N ALA A 162 -8.39 17.53 2.39
CA ALA A 162 -9.44 16.70 1.81
C ALA A 162 -8.92 16.06 0.51
N LEU A 163 -9.10 14.75 0.40
CA LEU A 163 -8.76 13.96 -0.79
C LEU A 163 -10.06 13.53 -1.48
N LYS A 164 -10.01 13.47 -2.81
CA LYS A 164 -11.15 13.03 -3.61
C LYS A 164 -11.35 11.52 -3.49
N LEU A 165 -12.55 11.07 -3.83
CA LEU A 165 -12.80 9.64 -4.09
C LEU A 165 -11.93 9.16 -5.26
N PRO A 166 -11.45 7.89 -5.25
CA PRO A 166 -10.56 7.37 -6.29
C PRO A 166 -11.09 7.55 -7.72
N GLU A 167 -12.39 7.35 -7.97
CA GLU A 167 -13.03 7.55 -9.28
C GLU A 167 -13.03 9.00 -9.79
N LYS A 168 -12.67 9.96 -8.93
CA LYS A 168 -12.51 11.38 -9.29
C LYS A 168 -11.03 11.77 -9.50
N ILE A 169 -10.11 10.82 -9.35
CA ILE A 169 -8.68 10.99 -9.65
C ILE A 169 -8.48 10.68 -11.14
N ARG A 170 -7.71 11.52 -11.83
CA ARG A 170 -7.60 11.49 -13.30
C ARG A 170 -6.85 10.28 -13.86
N ALA A 171 -5.92 9.71 -13.10
CA ALA A 171 -5.02 8.66 -13.57
C ALA A 171 -4.62 7.71 -12.42
N PRO A 172 -4.44 6.40 -12.68
CA PRO A 172 -4.04 5.43 -11.66
C PRO A 172 -2.61 5.62 -11.14
N GLU A 173 -1.76 6.31 -11.90
CA GLU A 173 -0.41 6.68 -11.50
C GLU A 173 -0.39 7.72 -10.38
N ILE A 174 -1.49 8.44 -10.14
CA ILE A 174 -1.57 9.45 -9.07
C ILE A 174 -1.98 8.75 -7.76
N PRO A 175 -1.13 8.79 -6.71
CA PRO A 175 -1.47 8.19 -5.43
C PRO A 175 -2.75 8.74 -4.82
N HIS A 176 -3.58 7.87 -4.24
CA HIS A 176 -4.81 8.31 -3.58
C HIS A 176 -4.53 9.02 -2.25
N ARG A 177 -3.42 8.68 -1.60
CA ARG A 177 -3.03 9.10 -0.25
C ARG A 177 -1.55 8.82 -0.04
N LEU A 178 -0.99 9.41 1.02
CA LEU A 178 0.33 9.08 1.53
C LEU A 178 0.23 8.15 2.75
N GLY A 179 1.27 7.35 2.98
CA GLY A 179 1.47 6.55 4.18
C GLY A 179 2.79 6.87 4.87
N TRP A 180 3.20 6.02 5.81
CA TRP A 180 4.52 6.13 6.45
C TRP A 180 5.65 5.92 5.44
N LEU A 181 5.59 4.78 4.75
CA LEU A 181 6.42 4.45 3.60
C LEU A 181 5.56 4.54 2.35
N ASN A 182 6.13 5.01 1.25
CA ASN A 182 5.44 5.19 -0.01
C ASN A 182 6.28 4.59 -1.12
N TYR A 183 5.68 3.69 -1.90
CA TYR A 183 6.26 3.21 -3.15
C TYR A 183 5.63 3.96 -4.32
N TRP A 184 6.46 4.45 -5.23
CA TRP A 184 6.03 5.06 -6.48
C TRP A 184 6.79 4.41 -7.63
N SER A 185 6.09 3.82 -8.59
CA SER A 185 6.70 3.44 -9.87
C SER A 185 7.32 4.66 -10.54
N ALA A 186 8.15 4.45 -11.56
CA ALA A 186 8.71 5.55 -12.35
C ALA A 186 7.61 6.49 -12.89
N ALA A 187 6.50 5.92 -13.40
CA ALA A 187 5.37 6.68 -13.91
C ALA A 187 4.61 7.45 -12.82
N ALA A 188 4.44 6.87 -11.63
CA ALA A 188 3.81 7.56 -10.50
C ALA A 188 4.69 8.69 -9.96
N ALA A 189 6.01 8.47 -9.88
CA ALA A 189 6.97 9.49 -9.47
C ALA A 189 6.98 10.66 -10.45
N GLU A 190 6.98 10.39 -11.76
CA GLU A 190 6.83 11.41 -12.80
C GLU A 190 5.50 12.18 -12.67
N ALA A 191 4.39 11.47 -12.48
CA ALA A 191 3.05 12.08 -12.38
C ALA A 191 2.92 13.07 -11.20
N ILE A 192 3.65 12.86 -10.10
CA ILE A 192 3.65 13.76 -8.94
C ILE A 192 4.86 14.73 -8.94
N GLY A 193 5.72 14.67 -9.95
CA GLY A 193 6.91 15.51 -10.08
C GLY A 193 7.98 15.21 -9.02
N PHE A 194 8.24 13.93 -8.73
CA PHE A 194 9.31 13.47 -7.85
C PHE A 194 10.40 12.70 -8.63
N PRO A 195 11.70 12.93 -8.36
CA PRO A 195 12.24 13.95 -7.45
C PRO A 195 12.47 15.31 -8.14
N ASP A 196 12.31 16.38 -7.38
CA ASP A 196 12.84 17.71 -7.64
C ASP A 196 14.02 17.95 -6.67
N PRO A 197 15.28 17.92 -7.13
CA PRO A 197 16.45 18.07 -6.25
C PRO A 197 16.46 19.35 -5.42
N THR A 198 15.77 20.40 -5.86
CA THR A 198 15.73 21.69 -5.15
C THR A 198 14.68 21.73 -4.05
N ARG A 199 13.66 20.87 -4.12
CA ARG A 199 12.52 20.85 -3.19
C ARG A 199 12.46 19.60 -2.32
N ASP A 200 13.13 18.53 -2.75
CA ASP A 200 12.99 17.20 -2.17
C ASP A 200 14.23 16.73 -1.40
N ALA A 201 15.19 17.61 -1.07
CA ALA A 201 16.42 17.21 -0.38
C ALA A 201 16.16 16.36 0.89
N ASP A 202 15.17 16.77 1.71
CA ASP A 202 14.78 16.07 2.94
C ASP A 202 14.02 14.76 2.70
N LEU A 203 13.35 14.62 1.55
CA LEU A 203 12.70 13.35 1.16
C LEU A 203 13.72 12.40 0.53
N LEU A 204 14.64 12.94 -0.27
CA LEU A 204 15.71 12.21 -0.94
C LEU A 204 16.71 11.60 0.04
N SER A 205 16.95 12.23 1.19
CA SER A 205 17.76 11.65 2.27
C SER A 205 17.14 10.37 2.86
N ARG A 206 15.84 10.16 2.66
CA ARG A 206 15.05 9.02 3.13
C ARG A 206 14.34 8.29 1.99
N ALA A 207 14.86 8.43 0.78
CA ALA A 207 14.37 7.75 -0.40
C ALA A 207 15.46 6.90 -1.04
N ARG A 208 15.08 5.78 -1.64
CA ARG A 208 15.96 5.00 -2.51
C ARG A 208 15.25 4.62 -3.79
N ARG A 209 16.00 4.50 -4.88
CA ARG A 209 15.51 3.92 -6.13
C ARG A 209 15.30 2.41 -5.95
N THR A 210 14.30 1.89 -6.63
CA THR A 210 14.09 0.43 -6.78
C THR A 210 14.75 -0.06 -8.07
N GLU A 211 14.90 -1.38 -8.20
CA GLU A 211 15.52 -2.00 -9.39
C GLU A 211 14.72 -1.74 -10.68
N SER A 212 13.40 -1.58 -10.58
CA SER A 212 12.53 -1.24 -11.73
C SER A 212 12.56 0.24 -12.10
N GLY A 213 13.33 1.06 -11.38
CA GLY A 213 13.43 2.51 -11.58
C GLY A 213 12.38 3.33 -10.83
N GLY A 214 11.55 2.69 -10.00
CA GLY A 214 10.67 3.36 -9.04
C GLY A 214 11.43 3.92 -7.82
N TRP A 215 10.68 4.34 -6.83
CA TRP A 215 11.15 4.91 -5.57
C TRP A 215 10.41 4.30 -4.39
N VAL A 216 11.13 4.09 -3.29
CA VAL A 216 10.53 3.98 -1.96
C VAL A 216 10.97 5.19 -1.14
N VAL A 217 10.00 5.85 -0.51
CA VAL A 217 10.17 7.11 0.22
C VAL A 217 9.58 6.98 1.62
N GLN A 218 10.39 7.28 2.63
CA GLN A 218 10.02 7.25 4.03
C GLN A 218 9.77 8.67 4.55
N LEU A 219 8.58 8.93 5.12
CA LEU A 219 8.23 10.27 5.63
C LEU A 219 8.87 10.58 6.98
N THR A 220 9.01 9.57 7.84
CA THR A 220 9.49 9.68 9.23
C THR A 220 10.37 8.49 9.59
N ASP A 221 11.35 8.66 10.47
CA ASP A 221 12.29 7.58 10.81
C ASP A 221 11.63 6.43 11.59
N ALA A 222 10.58 6.74 12.35
CA ALA A 222 9.74 5.77 13.05
C ALA A 222 8.38 5.61 12.36
N PRO A 223 7.65 4.51 12.61
CA PRO A 223 6.29 4.31 12.11
C PRO A 223 5.40 5.52 12.37
N LEU A 224 4.65 5.92 11.34
CA LEU A 224 3.83 7.13 11.39
C LEU A 224 2.81 7.07 12.54
N ASP A 225 2.82 8.12 13.34
CA ASP A 225 1.97 8.30 14.52
C ASP A 225 1.44 9.73 14.49
N LEU A 226 0.14 9.89 14.26
CA LEU A 226 -0.45 11.23 14.07
C LEU A 226 -0.71 11.97 15.37
N ASP A 227 -0.49 11.34 16.53
CA ASP A 227 -0.47 12.02 17.83
C ASP A 227 0.89 12.66 18.11
N ASN A 228 1.95 12.25 17.39
CA ASN A 228 3.22 12.95 17.37
C ASN A 228 3.16 14.16 16.41
N PRO A 229 3.30 15.41 16.91
CA PRO A 229 3.21 16.60 16.06
C PRO A 229 4.23 16.63 14.93
N ALA A 230 5.45 16.10 15.14
CA ALA A 230 6.49 16.08 14.10
C ALA A 230 6.13 15.13 12.94
N HIS A 231 5.45 14.03 13.24
CA HIS A 231 4.97 13.08 12.25
C HIS A 231 3.80 13.65 11.45
N LEU A 232 2.85 14.31 12.13
CA LEU A 232 1.74 15.00 11.47
C LEU A 232 2.24 16.11 10.53
N ASP A 233 3.18 16.92 11.00
CA ASP A 233 3.82 18.00 10.25
C ASP A 233 4.61 17.46 9.03
N ALA A 234 5.33 16.33 9.17
CA ALA A 234 5.97 15.67 8.03
C ALA A 234 4.95 15.22 6.97
N LEU A 235 3.80 14.66 7.39
CA LEU A 235 2.73 14.27 6.47
C LEU A 235 2.07 15.49 5.79
N GLN A 236 1.84 16.58 6.53
CA GLN A 236 1.28 17.82 5.99
C GLN A 236 2.21 18.43 4.93
N ARG A 237 3.51 18.58 5.24
CA ARG A 237 4.51 19.05 4.27
C ARG A 237 4.58 18.18 3.03
N ALA A 238 4.47 16.85 3.17
CA ALA A 238 4.45 15.95 2.02
C ALA A 238 3.23 16.19 1.12
N TYR A 239 2.05 16.41 1.71
CA TYR A 239 0.86 16.80 0.94
C TYR A 239 0.96 18.19 0.30
N GLU A 240 1.63 19.15 0.95
CA GLU A 240 1.91 20.46 0.35
C GLU A 240 2.87 20.34 -0.83
N ARG A 241 3.90 19.49 -0.71
CA ARG A 241 4.88 19.23 -1.76
C ARG A 241 4.26 18.55 -2.98
N PHE A 242 3.34 17.61 -2.78
CA PHE A 242 2.71 16.84 -3.86
C PHE A 242 1.22 17.16 -3.98
N PRO A 243 0.85 18.31 -4.57
CA PRO A 243 -0.52 18.76 -4.51
C PRO A 243 -1.50 17.89 -5.27
N GLU A 244 -1.04 17.13 -6.28
CA GLU A 244 -1.87 16.23 -7.06
C GLU A 244 -2.31 14.97 -6.29
N ILE A 245 -1.60 14.56 -5.24
CA ILE A 245 -1.93 13.35 -4.47
C ILE A 245 -3.33 13.47 -3.87
N GLY A 246 -4.14 12.42 -4.04
CA GLY A 246 -5.55 12.40 -3.68
C GLY A 246 -6.43 13.23 -4.61
N GLY A 247 -5.96 13.51 -5.83
CA GLY A 247 -6.70 14.21 -6.88
C GLY A 247 -6.96 15.68 -6.58
N ARG A 248 -6.20 16.30 -5.68
CA ARG A 248 -6.34 17.74 -5.41
C ARG A 248 -5.72 18.54 -6.55
N ALA A 249 -6.10 19.81 -6.64
CA ALA A 249 -5.47 20.74 -7.58
C ALA A 249 -4.22 21.34 -6.95
N ALA A 250 -3.24 21.69 -7.77
CA ALA A 250 -2.22 22.66 -7.36
C ALA A 250 -2.93 23.97 -6.96
N PRO A 251 -2.51 24.64 -5.86
CA PRO A 251 -2.97 25.97 -5.52
C PRO A 251 -2.74 26.98 -6.65
#